data_AF-A0A2E7PB23-F1
#
_entry.id   AF-A0A2E7PB23-F1
#
_cell.length_a   1.000
_cell.length_b   1.000
_cell.length_c   1.000
_cell.angle_alpha   90.00
_cell.angle_beta   90.00
_cell.angle_gamma   90.00
#
_symmetry.space_group_name_H-M   'P 1'
#
loop_
_entity.id
_entity.type
_entity.pdbx_description
1 polymer ?
#
loop_
_entity_poly.entity_id
_entity_poly.type
_entity_poly.pdbx_seq_one_letter_code
_entity_poly.pdbx_strand_id
1 'polypeptide(L)'
;MTIRNYPIAHAAILRETRRDIIAEHDDGIDTGIPADVIAAWRSNIDHGVEYVRTPVIIPTQPPVGVKHPTLNAAERRILRGMDAPRAALTSRSALLEFLLHTDGGKVRNILGEGYKTNLPIPGLPQAKIKVAYRSPHVEAGRNNCSALTRGCKAACLVATGQMIYDQSRRSRIKKSMLRYHFPFAYLAVYAKELARFERYCQKRGLVPVVRDGGTDENGDGAGWARMFPGIQFYDYRKDRLVEVTAKAGGELPSNYHVTFSLSERSWSWREAQRYLDAGYGAAVVVAAEGSTRKADAKDAQARILAQGHLHGIPVVNGDEHDYRPGDLTGRMAVLYAKGPALKDKTGFVHRV
;
A
#
# COMPACT_ATOMS: atom_id res chain seq x y z
N MET A 1 3.23 4.11 -46.13
CA MET A 1 3.76 2.76 -45.84
C MET A 1 3.10 2.26 -44.56
N THR A 2 2.26 1.26 -44.72
CA THR A 2 1.41 0.61 -43.71
C THR A 2 2.26 -0.08 -42.64
N ILE A 3 2.05 0.24 -41.37
CA ILE A 3 2.41 -0.67 -40.26
C ILE A 3 1.18 -0.81 -39.37
N ARG A 4 0.35 -1.79 -39.76
CA ARG A 4 -0.62 -2.48 -38.92
C ARG A 4 0.12 -3.23 -37.81
N ASN A 5 -0.61 -3.48 -36.72
CA ASN A 5 -0.29 -4.38 -35.60
C ASN A 5 0.63 -3.79 -34.53
N TYR A 6 0.06 -3.30 -33.44
CA TYR A 6 0.56 -3.33 -32.04
C TYR A 6 -0.34 -2.61 -31.00
N PRO A 7 -1.44 -1.88 -31.35
CA PRO A 7 -2.49 -1.51 -30.38
C PRO A 7 -3.39 -2.70 -30.00
N ILE A 8 -3.34 -3.77 -30.79
CA ILE A 8 -4.29 -4.87 -30.73
C ILE A 8 -4.03 -5.77 -29.53
N ALA A 9 -2.79 -6.06 -29.12
CA ALA A 9 -2.52 -7.01 -28.04
C ALA A 9 -2.87 -6.48 -26.62
N HIS A 10 -2.73 -5.19 -26.36
CA HIS A 10 -2.96 -4.60 -25.03
C HIS A 10 -4.44 -4.25 -24.80
N ALA A 11 -5.10 -3.75 -25.85
CA ALA A 11 -6.55 -3.64 -25.88
C ALA A 11 -7.20 -5.02 -26.05
N ALA A 12 -6.56 -6.01 -26.67
CA ALA A 12 -7.04 -7.39 -26.68
C ALA A 12 -6.99 -7.97 -25.28
N ILE A 13 -5.89 -7.93 -24.53
CA ILE A 13 -5.84 -8.52 -23.18
C ILE A 13 -6.86 -7.87 -22.23
N LEU A 14 -7.05 -6.54 -22.29
CA LEU A 14 -8.08 -5.87 -21.48
C LEU A 14 -9.50 -6.11 -22.01
N ARG A 15 -9.70 -6.19 -23.33
CA ARG A 15 -11.01 -6.56 -23.92
C ARG A 15 -11.33 -8.03 -23.71
N GLU A 16 -10.35 -8.91 -23.75
CA GLU A 16 -10.41 -10.36 -23.56
C GLU A 16 -10.68 -10.63 -22.09
N THR A 17 -9.94 -9.99 -21.16
CA THR A 17 -10.27 -10.04 -19.72
C THR A 17 -11.66 -9.50 -19.42
N ARG A 18 -12.11 -8.40 -20.07
CA ARG A 18 -13.48 -7.90 -19.92
C ARG A 18 -14.52 -8.83 -20.57
N ARG A 19 -14.22 -9.41 -21.73
CA ARG A 19 -15.08 -10.35 -22.45
C ARG A 19 -15.23 -11.66 -21.68
N ASP A 20 -14.15 -12.18 -21.11
CA ASP A 20 -14.15 -13.37 -20.26
C ASP A 20 -15.03 -13.13 -19.03
N ILE A 21 -14.92 -11.96 -18.40
CA ILE A 21 -15.76 -11.59 -17.25
C ILE A 21 -17.23 -11.36 -17.66
N ILE A 22 -17.49 -10.81 -18.84
CA ILE A 22 -18.87 -10.66 -19.34
C ILE A 22 -19.46 -12.02 -19.72
N ALA A 23 -18.70 -12.90 -20.35
CA ALA A 23 -19.13 -14.24 -20.73
C ALA A 23 -19.41 -15.11 -19.49
N GLU A 24 -18.51 -15.08 -18.49
CA GLU A 24 -18.75 -15.72 -17.19
C GLU A 24 -20.06 -15.20 -16.56
N HIS A 25 -20.29 -13.88 -16.57
CA HIS A 25 -21.54 -13.30 -16.08
C HIS A 25 -22.78 -13.73 -16.89
N ASP A 26 -22.67 -13.82 -18.21
CA ASP A 26 -23.77 -14.21 -19.11
C ASP A 26 -24.14 -15.70 -18.97
N ASP A 27 -23.16 -16.53 -18.62
CA ASP A 27 -23.34 -17.95 -18.27
C ASP A 27 -23.86 -18.14 -16.83
N GLY A 28 -24.23 -17.06 -16.14
CA GLY A 28 -24.76 -17.08 -14.77
C GLY A 28 -23.70 -17.29 -13.69
N ILE A 29 -22.41 -17.17 -14.02
CA ILE A 29 -21.30 -17.27 -13.08
C ILE A 29 -21.12 -15.91 -12.40
N ASP A 30 -21.22 -15.89 -11.07
CA ASP A 30 -20.99 -14.68 -10.28
C ASP A 30 -19.51 -14.24 -10.33
N THR A 31 -19.24 -13.21 -11.12
CA THR A 31 -17.92 -12.60 -11.30
C THR A 31 -17.54 -11.63 -10.18
N GLY A 32 -18.52 -11.26 -9.33
CA GLY A 32 -18.40 -10.23 -8.29
C GLY A 32 -18.13 -8.83 -8.83
N ILE A 33 -18.50 -8.56 -10.08
CA ILE A 33 -18.50 -7.22 -10.67
C ILE A 33 -19.96 -6.74 -10.71
N PRO A 34 -20.28 -5.55 -10.18
CA PRO A 34 -21.64 -5.01 -10.21
C PRO A 34 -22.23 -4.97 -11.63
N ALA A 35 -23.53 -5.29 -11.75
CA ALA A 35 -24.20 -5.44 -13.05
C ALA A 35 -24.20 -4.15 -13.89
N ASP A 36 -24.19 -2.98 -13.25
CA ASP A 36 -24.06 -1.66 -13.88
C ASP A 36 -22.64 -1.43 -14.43
N VAL A 37 -21.60 -1.93 -13.75
CA VAL A 37 -20.22 -1.92 -14.25
C VAL A 37 -20.07 -2.86 -15.45
N ILE A 38 -20.68 -4.04 -15.40
CA ILE A 38 -20.75 -4.97 -16.54
C ILE A 38 -21.51 -4.33 -17.70
N ALA A 39 -22.63 -3.65 -17.46
CA ALA A 39 -23.38 -2.92 -18.48
C ALA A 39 -22.56 -1.77 -19.10
N ALA A 40 -21.82 -1.02 -18.29
CA ALA A 40 -20.91 0.02 -18.77
C ALA A 40 -19.78 -0.56 -19.63
N TRP A 41 -19.21 -1.72 -19.24
CA TRP A 41 -18.21 -2.42 -20.05
C TRP A 41 -18.77 -2.95 -21.36
N ARG A 42 -20.00 -3.48 -21.37
CA ARG A 42 -20.71 -3.88 -22.60
C ARG A 42 -20.89 -2.70 -23.56
N SER A 43 -21.29 -1.53 -23.04
CA SER A 43 -21.51 -0.32 -23.85
C SER A 43 -20.22 0.31 -24.41
N ASN A 44 -19.06 0.03 -23.81
CA ASN A 44 -17.77 0.67 -24.13
C ASN A 44 -16.64 -0.34 -24.38
N ILE A 45 -16.95 -1.56 -24.85
CA ILE A 45 -15.93 -2.61 -25.06
C ILE A 45 -14.89 -2.18 -26.12
N ASP A 46 -15.27 -1.30 -27.06
CA ASP A 46 -14.43 -0.83 -28.16
C ASP A 46 -13.94 0.62 -28.03
N HIS A 47 -14.44 1.38 -27.05
CA HIS A 47 -14.00 2.75 -26.79
C HIS A 47 -13.17 2.79 -25.51
N GLY A 48 -11.87 3.10 -25.64
CA GLY A 48 -10.98 3.32 -24.50
C GLY A 48 -11.50 4.49 -23.66
N VAL A 49 -12.13 4.18 -22.52
CA VAL A 49 -12.81 5.18 -21.68
C VAL A 49 -11.82 6.19 -21.10
N GLU A 50 -12.08 7.48 -21.40
CA GLU A 50 -11.58 8.65 -20.67
C GLU A 50 -11.87 8.49 -19.17
N TYR A 51 -10.82 8.45 -18.36
CA TYR A 51 -10.95 8.44 -16.91
C TYR A 51 -11.27 9.87 -16.42
N VAL A 52 -12.34 9.96 -15.63
CA VAL A 52 -12.83 11.16 -14.93
C VAL A 52 -11.68 11.85 -14.18
N ARG A 53 -11.63 13.18 -14.33
CA ARG A 53 -10.64 14.09 -13.76
C ARG A 53 -10.64 14.07 -12.23
N THR A 54 -9.73 13.34 -11.63
CA THR A 54 -8.94 13.74 -10.46
C THR A 54 -7.63 12.96 -10.52
N PRO A 55 -6.46 13.60 -10.36
CA PRO A 55 -5.20 12.95 -10.67
C PRO A 55 -4.85 11.94 -9.57
N VAL A 56 -5.18 10.68 -9.81
CA VAL A 56 -4.12 9.68 -9.63
C VAL A 56 -2.97 10.25 -10.47
N ILE A 57 -1.85 10.61 -9.84
CA ILE A 57 -0.63 10.85 -10.62
C ILE A 57 -0.24 9.46 -11.15
N ILE A 58 -0.94 9.07 -12.21
CA ILE A 58 -0.59 7.99 -13.10
C ILE A 58 0.73 8.48 -13.68
N PRO A 59 1.85 7.75 -13.50
CA PRO A 59 3.04 8.04 -14.26
C PRO A 59 2.62 8.12 -15.73
N THR A 60 2.93 9.24 -16.38
CA THR A 60 2.68 9.47 -17.82
C THR A 60 2.82 8.16 -18.57
N GLN A 61 1.82 7.81 -19.38
CA GLN A 61 1.83 6.59 -20.20
C GLN A 61 3.26 6.33 -20.72
N PRO A 62 3.85 5.14 -20.51
CA PRO A 62 5.16 4.87 -21.08
C PRO A 62 5.07 5.08 -22.60
N PRO A 63 6.10 5.64 -23.24
CA PRO A 63 6.05 5.93 -24.67
C PRO A 63 5.69 4.65 -25.43
N VAL A 64 4.66 4.73 -26.25
CA VAL A 64 4.23 3.63 -27.13
C VAL A 64 5.41 3.26 -28.03
N GLY A 65 5.77 1.97 -28.09
CA GLY A 65 6.88 1.48 -28.93
C GLY A 65 8.21 1.22 -28.22
N VAL A 66 8.30 1.39 -26.90
CA VAL A 66 9.51 1.11 -26.12
C VAL A 66 9.73 -0.40 -25.92
N LYS A 67 10.57 -1.00 -26.76
CA LYS A 67 10.95 -2.43 -26.70
C LYS A 67 11.86 -2.78 -25.51
N HIS A 68 12.65 -1.80 -25.05
CA HIS A 68 13.63 -1.97 -23.98
C HIS A 68 13.16 -1.32 -22.68
N PRO A 69 13.39 -1.92 -21.50
CA PRO A 69 12.95 -1.31 -20.26
C PRO A 69 13.82 -0.10 -19.90
N THR A 70 13.18 1.00 -19.47
CA THR A 70 13.84 2.24 -19.01
C THR A 70 14.33 2.07 -17.57
N LEU A 71 15.30 1.18 -17.38
CA LEU A 71 15.91 0.89 -16.08
C LEU A 71 17.08 1.83 -15.78
N ASN A 72 17.03 2.48 -14.62
CA ASN A 72 18.17 3.24 -14.09
C ASN A 72 19.29 2.31 -13.59
N ALA A 73 20.47 2.87 -13.30
CA ALA A 73 21.64 2.08 -12.90
C ALA A 73 21.41 1.29 -11.59
N ALA A 74 20.66 1.85 -10.64
CA ALA A 74 20.32 1.17 -9.38
C ALA A 74 19.37 0.00 -9.62
N GLU A 75 18.32 0.19 -10.43
CA GLU A 75 17.37 -0.86 -10.81
C GLU A 75 18.08 -2.03 -11.51
N ARG A 76 19.01 -1.74 -12.44
CA ARG A 76 19.82 -2.78 -13.11
C ARG A 76 20.66 -3.57 -12.11
N ARG A 77 21.30 -2.90 -11.14
CA ARG A 77 22.11 -3.56 -10.10
C ARG A 77 21.25 -4.43 -9.20
N ILE A 78 20.09 -3.92 -8.77
CA ILE A 78 19.14 -4.65 -7.93
C ILE A 78 18.64 -5.90 -8.65
N LEU A 79 18.20 -5.77 -9.91
CA LEU A 79 17.71 -6.91 -10.70
C LEU A 79 18.79 -7.99 -10.88
N ARG A 80 20.05 -7.60 -11.15
CA ARG A 80 21.17 -8.55 -11.19
C ARG A 80 21.38 -9.28 -9.86
N GLY A 81 21.28 -8.57 -8.74
CA GLY A 81 21.37 -9.17 -7.40
C GLY A 81 20.17 -10.01 -6.98
N MET A 82 19.09 -10.00 -7.77
CA MET A 82 17.94 -10.90 -7.63
C MET A 82 17.94 -12.01 -8.68
N ASP A 83 19.08 -12.25 -9.33
CA ASP A 83 19.25 -13.30 -10.33
C ASP A 83 18.30 -13.14 -11.53
N ALA A 84 17.93 -11.89 -11.86
CA ALA A 84 17.09 -11.63 -13.02
C ALA A 84 17.81 -12.08 -14.30
N PRO A 85 17.12 -12.80 -15.21
CA PRO A 85 17.73 -13.25 -16.45
C PRO A 85 18.20 -12.05 -17.27
N ARG A 86 19.28 -12.21 -18.04
CA ARG A 86 19.82 -11.12 -18.89
C ARG A 86 18.74 -10.49 -19.77
N ALA A 87 17.79 -11.30 -20.26
CA ALA A 87 16.64 -10.85 -21.02
C ALA A 87 15.77 -9.84 -20.25
N ALA A 88 15.57 -9.98 -18.95
CA ALA A 88 14.80 -9.02 -18.14
C ALA A 88 15.47 -7.64 -18.03
N LEU A 89 16.78 -7.54 -18.31
CA LEU A 89 17.51 -6.27 -18.31
C LEU A 89 17.43 -5.54 -19.66
N THR A 90 17.03 -6.25 -20.71
CA THR A 90 17.06 -5.76 -22.11
C THR A 90 15.70 -5.83 -22.79
N SER A 91 14.75 -6.62 -22.32
CA SER A 91 13.41 -6.80 -22.89
C SER A 91 12.35 -6.41 -21.87
N ARG A 92 11.42 -5.56 -22.30
CA ARG A 92 10.30 -5.12 -21.48
C ARG A 92 9.36 -6.28 -21.15
N SER A 93 9.12 -7.20 -22.08
CA SER A 93 8.30 -8.40 -21.83
C SER A 93 8.97 -9.35 -20.84
N ALA A 94 10.27 -9.61 -21.01
CA ALA A 94 10.99 -10.47 -20.07
C ALA A 94 11.08 -9.86 -18.65
N LEU A 95 11.16 -8.52 -18.55
CA LEU A 95 11.07 -7.83 -17.28
C LEU A 95 9.68 -7.97 -16.66
N LEU A 96 8.60 -7.80 -17.43
CA LEU A 96 7.24 -8.01 -16.96
C LEU A 96 7.08 -9.43 -16.41
N GLU A 97 7.48 -10.45 -17.17
CA GLU A 97 7.42 -11.85 -16.75
C GLU A 97 8.15 -12.09 -15.42
N PHE A 98 9.39 -11.59 -15.30
CA PHE A 98 10.19 -11.76 -14.10
C PHE A 98 9.59 -11.09 -12.85
N LEU A 99 8.93 -9.95 -13.03
CA LEU A 99 8.31 -9.20 -11.94
C LEU A 99 6.93 -9.76 -11.56
N LEU A 100 6.13 -10.11 -12.58
CA LEU A 100 4.74 -10.53 -12.46
C LEU A 100 4.61 -11.98 -11.98
N HIS A 101 5.49 -12.88 -12.43
CA HIS A 101 5.36 -14.29 -12.12
C HIS A 101 6.28 -14.74 -10.97
N THR A 102 5.85 -15.81 -10.32
CA THR A 102 6.66 -16.65 -9.45
C THR A 102 7.51 -17.59 -10.30
N ASP A 103 8.53 -18.19 -9.70
CA ASP A 103 9.41 -19.12 -10.42
C ASP A 103 8.64 -20.37 -10.91
N GLY A 104 7.52 -20.69 -10.26
CA GLY A 104 6.57 -21.73 -10.70
C GLY A 104 5.52 -21.24 -11.71
N GLY A 105 5.71 -20.10 -12.37
CA GLY A 105 4.84 -19.58 -13.42
C GLY A 105 3.51 -18.96 -12.96
N LYS A 106 3.18 -19.01 -11.67
CA LYS A 106 1.95 -18.39 -11.13
C LYS A 106 2.10 -16.87 -11.04
N VAL A 107 1.03 -16.13 -11.31
CA VAL A 107 0.97 -14.68 -11.06
C VAL A 107 1.22 -14.41 -9.58
N ARG A 108 2.10 -13.46 -9.30
CA ARG A 108 2.50 -13.08 -7.95
C ARG A 108 1.42 -12.25 -7.28
N ASN A 109 1.10 -12.61 -6.04
CA ASN A 109 0.14 -11.82 -5.26
C ASN A 109 0.71 -10.47 -4.84
N ILE A 110 -0.07 -9.39 -4.98
CA ILE A 110 0.22 -8.05 -4.47
C ILE A 110 -0.10 -7.95 -2.99
N LEU A 111 -1.28 -8.41 -2.58
CA LEU A 111 -1.71 -8.48 -1.20
C LEU A 111 -1.00 -9.63 -0.47
N GLY A 112 -0.52 -9.34 0.72
CA GLY A 112 0.00 -10.33 1.66
C GLY A 112 -0.75 -10.29 3.00
N GLU A 113 -0.37 -11.21 3.87
CA GLU A 113 -0.75 -11.25 5.28
C GLU A 113 0.51 -11.48 6.12
N GLY A 114 0.42 -11.20 7.41
CA GLY A 114 1.49 -11.39 8.38
C GLY A 114 0.95 -11.76 9.75
N TYR A 115 1.83 -11.90 10.74
CA TYR A 115 1.42 -12.30 12.09
C TYR A 115 0.34 -11.38 12.67
N LYS A 116 0.56 -10.06 12.65
CA LYS A 116 -0.35 -9.07 13.24
C LYS A 116 -1.67 -8.87 12.48
N THR A 117 -1.73 -9.27 11.21
CA THR A 117 -2.95 -9.18 10.39
C THR A 117 -3.89 -10.35 10.68
N ASN A 118 -3.40 -11.39 11.35
CA ASN A 118 -4.13 -12.61 11.70
C ASN A 118 -4.47 -12.68 13.20
N LEU A 119 -4.07 -11.68 13.99
CA LEU A 119 -4.42 -11.63 15.41
C LEU A 119 -5.89 -11.25 15.59
N PRO A 120 -6.58 -11.82 16.59
CA PRO A 120 -7.88 -11.32 17.02
C PRO A 120 -7.79 -9.85 17.41
N ILE A 121 -8.81 -9.07 17.08
CA ILE A 121 -8.92 -7.67 17.50
C ILE A 121 -9.89 -7.63 18.67
N PRO A 122 -9.44 -7.30 19.90
CA PRO A 122 -10.32 -7.22 21.06
C PRO A 122 -11.50 -6.27 20.81
N GLY A 123 -12.72 -6.74 21.09
CA GLY A 123 -13.94 -5.94 20.89
C GLY A 123 -14.40 -5.77 19.43
N LEU A 124 -13.66 -6.31 18.45
CA LEU A 124 -14.01 -6.25 17.03
C LEU A 124 -13.87 -7.64 16.39
N PRO A 125 -14.84 -8.53 16.61
CA PRO A 125 -14.80 -9.85 16.02
C PRO A 125 -15.08 -9.76 14.51
N GLN A 126 -14.34 -10.53 13.71
CA GLN A 126 -14.59 -10.82 12.28
C GLN A 126 -13.87 -9.97 11.22
N ALA A 127 -12.86 -9.16 11.52
CA ALA A 127 -12.04 -8.56 10.45
C ALA A 127 -11.00 -9.56 9.89
N LYS A 128 -10.83 -9.58 8.57
CA LYS A 128 -9.60 -10.14 7.94
C LYS A 128 -8.82 -9.01 7.31
N ILE A 129 -7.51 -8.98 7.57
CA ILE A 129 -6.65 -7.88 7.13
C ILE A 129 -5.65 -8.41 6.09
N LYS A 130 -5.51 -7.67 4.99
CA LYS A 130 -4.43 -7.85 4.02
C LYS A 130 -3.62 -6.57 3.86
N VAL A 131 -2.36 -6.71 3.48
CA VAL A 131 -1.42 -5.58 3.36
C VAL A 131 -0.73 -5.61 2.00
N ALA A 132 -0.70 -4.47 1.32
CA ALA A 132 0.09 -4.28 0.11
C ALA A 132 1.54 -3.90 0.50
N TYR A 133 2.42 -4.90 0.61
CA TYR A 133 3.84 -4.67 0.91
C TYR A 133 4.62 -4.31 -0.34
N ARG A 134 5.02 -3.05 -0.45
CA ARG A 134 5.91 -2.53 -1.50
C ARG A 134 7.18 -1.95 -0.87
N SER A 135 8.26 -1.89 -1.62
CA SER A 135 9.50 -1.29 -1.13
C SER A 135 9.28 0.16 -0.68
N PRO A 136 9.94 0.61 0.40
CA PRO A 136 9.82 1.95 0.98
C PRO A 136 10.52 2.98 0.07
N HIS A 137 11.48 3.73 0.61
CA HIS A 137 12.47 4.47 -0.15
C HIS A 137 13.31 3.55 -1.09
N VAL A 138 14.52 3.97 -1.48
CA VAL A 138 15.37 3.44 -2.58
C VAL A 138 15.66 1.93 -2.63
N GLU A 139 15.10 1.07 -1.78
CA GLU A 139 15.17 -0.41 -1.82
C GLU A 139 14.84 -0.96 -3.21
N ALA A 140 13.89 -0.36 -3.94
CA ALA A 140 13.55 -0.72 -5.33
C ALA A 140 14.19 0.21 -6.40
N GLY A 141 15.19 1.00 -6.03
CA GLY A 141 15.87 1.95 -6.94
C GLY A 141 15.13 3.28 -7.15
N ARG A 142 14.01 3.49 -6.46
CA ARG A 142 13.20 4.73 -6.45
C ARG A 142 12.58 4.97 -5.06
N ASN A 143 12.12 6.18 -4.80
CA ASN A 143 11.41 6.52 -3.56
C ASN A 143 9.90 6.26 -3.68
N ASN A 144 9.30 5.45 -2.79
CA ASN A 144 7.84 5.27 -2.65
C ASN A 144 7.23 5.94 -1.42
N CYS A 145 8.01 6.70 -0.67
CA CYS A 145 7.49 7.44 0.46
C CYS A 145 7.30 8.88 0.03
N SER A 146 6.05 9.25 -0.30
CA SER A 146 5.70 10.60 -0.77
C SER A 146 6.09 11.67 0.25
N ALA A 147 5.90 11.41 1.54
CA ALA A 147 6.22 12.33 2.62
C ALA A 147 7.53 12.00 3.37
N LEU A 148 8.50 11.34 2.70
CA LEU A 148 9.77 10.91 3.30
C LEU A 148 10.46 12.03 4.08
N THR A 149 10.89 11.72 5.30
CA THR A 149 11.68 12.60 6.16
C THR A 149 13.08 12.03 6.39
N ARG A 150 14.02 12.86 6.88
CA ARG A 150 15.38 12.43 7.18
C ARG A 150 15.38 11.36 8.26
N GLY A 151 14.58 11.57 9.30
CA GLY A 151 14.40 10.66 10.42
C GLY A 151 13.71 9.36 10.03
N CYS A 152 12.61 9.44 9.27
CA CYS A 152 11.92 8.25 8.76
C CYS A 152 12.83 7.40 7.86
N LYS A 153 13.68 8.03 7.04
CA LYS A 153 14.69 7.32 6.22
C LYS A 153 15.71 6.59 7.10
N ALA A 154 16.25 7.27 8.11
CA ALA A 154 17.23 6.70 9.03
C ALA A 154 16.63 5.57 9.90
N ALA A 155 15.37 5.71 10.29
CA ALA A 155 14.64 4.79 11.15
C ALA A 155 13.83 3.73 10.36
N CYS A 156 14.08 3.56 9.06
CA CYS A 156 13.20 2.80 8.17
C CYS A 156 12.90 1.38 8.68
N LEU A 157 11.60 1.04 8.71
CA LEU A 157 11.08 -0.18 9.34
C LEU A 157 11.56 -1.48 8.66
N VAL A 158 11.95 -1.45 7.39
CA VAL A 158 12.29 -2.65 6.60
C VAL A 158 13.46 -3.47 7.16
N ALA A 159 14.27 -2.89 8.05
CA ALA A 159 15.33 -3.57 8.77
C ALA A 159 14.84 -4.30 10.05
N THR A 160 13.54 -4.56 10.19
CA THR A 160 12.96 -5.15 11.42
C THR A 160 11.94 -6.26 11.13
N GLY A 161 11.71 -7.12 12.13
CA GLY A 161 10.70 -8.18 12.07
C GLY A 161 10.89 -9.11 10.87
N GLN A 162 9.79 -9.54 10.25
CA GLN A 162 9.81 -10.42 9.07
C GLN A 162 10.25 -9.70 7.77
N MET A 163 10.47 -8.39 7.81
CA MET A 163 10.87 -7.63 6.62
C MET A 163 12.35 -7.81 6.26
N ILE A 164 13.16 -8.33 7.20
CA ILE A 164 14.60 -8.57 7.03
C ILE A 164 14.90 -9.77 6.12
N TYR A 165 13.97 -10.71 6.00
CA TYR A 165 14.18 -11.91 5.20
C TYR A 165 14.25 -11.55 3.71
N ASP A 166 15.20 -12.17 3.01
CA ASP A 166 15.45 -11.85 1.60
C ASP A 166 14.21 -12.11 0.72
N GLN A 167 13.43 -13.17 1.02
CA GLN A 167 12.16 -13.42 0.34
C GLN A 167 11.17 -12.23 0.44
N SER A 168 11.06 -11.62 1.63
CA SER A 168 10.19 -10.48 1.88
C SER A 168 10.68 -9.26 1.13
N ARG A 169 12.01 -9.04 1.14
CA ARG A 169 12.68 -7.96 0.42
C ARG A 169 12.51 -8.11 -1.10
N ARG A 170 12.85 -9.25 -1.68
CA ARG A 170 12.68 -9.56 -3.12
C ARG A 170 11.22 -9.36 -3.54
N SER A 171 10.26 -9.83 -2.74
CA SER A 171 8.82 -9.66 -3.01
C SER A 171 8.41 -8.18 -3.08
N ARG A 172 8.81 -7.36 -2.10
CA ARG A 172 8.55 -5.91 -2.10
C ARG A 172 9.17 -5.20 -3.29
N ILE A 173 10.42 -5.53 -3.62
CA ILE A 173 11.14 -4.95 -4.76
C ILE A 173 10.41 -5.26 -6.06
N LYS A 174 10.04 -6.52 -6.29
CA LYS A 174 9.32 -6.94 -7.50
C LYS A 174 7.98 -6.20 -7.63
N LYS A 175 7.21 -6.10 -6.54
CA LYS A 175 5.92 -5.37 -6.52
C LYS A 175 6.08 -3.89 -6.83
N SER A 176 7.08 -3.23 -6.24
CA SER A 176 7.39 -1.82 -6.51
C SER A 176 7.82 -1.60 -7.96
N MET A 177 8.75 -2.42 -8.46
CA MET A 177 9.20 -2.32 -9.85
C MET A 177 8.06 -2.60 -10.83
N LEU A 178 7.17 -3.56 -10.52
CA LEU A 178 5.96 -3.81 -11.32
C LEU A 178 5.08 -2.55 -11.38
N ARG A 179 4.84 -1.89 -10.24
CA ARG A 179 4.05 -0.65 -10.17
C ARG A 179 4.65 0.48 -11.02
N TYR A 180 5.98 0.65 -11.03
CA TYR A 180 6.61 1.73 -11.82
C TYR A 180 6.64 1.45 -13.31
N HIS A 181 7.07 0.24 -13.66
CA HIS A 181 7.41 -0.09 -15.03
C HIS A 181 6.19 -0.62 -15.78
N PHE A 182 5.22 -1.21 -15.07
CA PHE A 182 4.02 -1.82 -15.61
C PHE A 182 2.78 -1.49 -14.74
N PRO A 183 2.45 -0.20 -14.57
CA PRO A 183 1.36 0.23 -13.70
C PRO A 183 0.04 -0.47 -14.02
N PHE A 184 -0.31 -0.64 -15.29
CA PHE A 184 -1.54 -1.35 -15.69
C PHE A 184 -1.57 -2.81 -15.25
N ALA A 185 -0.45 -3.55 -15.41
CA ALA A 185 -0.36 -4.93 -14.93
C ALA A 185 -0.49 -4.99 -13.40
N TYR A 186 0.18 -4.09 -12.69
CA TYR A 186 0.06 -3.97 -11.24
C TYR A 186 -1.40 -3.71 -10.80
N LEU A 187 -2.06 -2.72 -11.41
CA LEU A 187 -3.45 -2.34 -11.11
C LEU A 187 -4.42 -3.50 -11.41
N ALA A 188 -4.25 -4.20 -12.52
CA ALA A 188 -5.11 -5.32 -12.89
C ALA A 188 -5.01 -6.49 -11.89
N VAL A 189 -3.78 -6.87 -11.50
CA VAL A 189 -3.57 -7.92 -10.49
C VAL A 189 -4.14 -7.48 -9.15
N TYR A 190 -3.88 -6.23 -8.73
CA TYR A 190 -4.33 -5.74 -7.44
C TYR A 190 -5.86 -5.66 -7.37
N ALA A 191 -6.53 -5.11 -8.39
CA ALA A 191 -8.00 -5.07 -8.46
C ALA A 191 -8.62 -6.48 -8.43
N LYS A 192 -8.05 -7.44 -9.16
CA LYS A 192 -8.49 -8.84 -9.15
C LYS A 192 -8.36 -9.47 -7.76
N GLU A 193 -7.29 -9.16 -7.04
CA GLU A 193 -7.10 -9.64 -5.67
C GLU A 193 -8.06 -9.02 -4.66
N LEU A 194 -8.36 -7.72 -4.80
CA LEU A 194 -9.35 -7.01 -3.98
C LEU A 194 -10.74 -7.62 -4.16
N ALA A 195 -11.20 -7.79 -5.40
CA ALA A 195 -12.50 -8.41 -5.69
C ALA A 195 -12.61 -9.84 -5.13
N ARG A 196 -11.55 -10.65 -5.29
CA ARG A 196 -11.50 -11.99 -4.71
C ARG A 196 -11.51 -11.98 -3.19
N PHE A 197 -10.82 -11.02 -2.59
CA PHE A 197 -10.72 -10.88 -1.14
C PHE A 197 -12.05 -10.46 -0.51
N GLU A 198 -12.75 -9.52 -1.13
CA GLU A 198 -14.09 -9.10 -0.75
C GLU A 198 -15.06 -10.29 -0.78
N ARG A 199 -15.14 -11.01 -1.90
CA ARG A 199 -15.98 -12.22 -2.01
C ARG A 199 -15.61 -13.30 -0.98
N TYR A 200 -14.32 -13.50 -0.74
CA TYR A 200 -13.85 -14.44 0.27
C TYR A 200 -14.38 -14.10 1.67
N CYS A 201 -14.36 -12.81 2.02
CA CYS A 201 -14.80 -12.32 3.31
C CYS A 201 -16.33 -12.36 3.43
N GLN A 202 -17.05 -11.90 2.41
CA GLN A 202 -18.52 -11.96 2.35
C GLN A 202 -19.05 -13.38 2.57
N LYS A 203 -18.49 -14.38 1.87
CA LYS A 203 -18.87 -15.80 2.02
C LYS A 203 -18.65 -16.36 3.42
N ARG A 204 -17.87 -15.68 4.26
CA ARG A 204 -17.49 -16.12 5.61
C ARG A 204 -18.00 -15.19 6.69
N GLY A 205 -18.80 -14.18 6.34
CA GLY A 205 -19.24 -13.15 7.27
C GLY A 205 -18.07 -12.38 7.90
N LEU A 206 -16.98 -12.17 7.17
CA LEU A 206 -15.82 -11.39 7.63
C LEU A 206 -15.89 -9.96 7.07
N VAL A 207 -15.39 -9.00 7.83
CA VAL A 207 -15.14 -7.62 7.39
C VAL A 207 -13.79 -7.58 6.65
N PRO A 208 -13.75 -7.31 5.34
CA PRO A 208 -12.49 -7.20 4.61
C PRO A 208 -11.81 -5.86 4.90
N VAL A 209 -10.53 -5.91 5.28
CA VAL A 209 -9.72 -4.73 5.57
C VAL A 209 -8.39 -4.80 4.79
N VAL A 210 -8.00 -3.70 4.15
CA VAL A 210 -6.77 -3.60 3.38
C VAL A 210 -5.94 -2.40 3.82
N ARG A 211 -4.68 -2.66 4.15
CA ARG A 211 -3.66 -1.62 4.28
C ARG A 211 -2.98 -1.40 2.94
N ASP A 212 -3.21 -0.26 2.30
CA ASP A 212 -2.61 0.06 1.00
C ASP A 212 -1.21 0.68 1.13
N GLY A 213 -0.38 0.08 1.97
CA GLY A 213 0.98 0.52 2.22
C GLY A 213 1.55 -0.05 3.51
N GLY A 214 2.19 -1.22 3.42
CA GLY A 214 2.79 -1.87 4.59
C GLY A 214 4.13 -1.27 5.01
N THR A 215 4.91 -0.80 4.03
CA THR A 215 6.28 -0.30 4.22
C THR A 215 6.54 0.99 3.45
N ASP A 216 5.59 1.43 2.65
CA ASP A 216 5.66 2.62 1.81
C ASP A 216 4.47 3.55 2.05
N GLU A 217 4.46 4.70 1.39
CA GLU A 217 3.43 5.73 1.53
C GLU A 217 3.07 6.29 0.15
N ASN A 218 2.32 5.52 -0.63
CA ASN A 218 1.93 5.90 -2.00
C ASN A 218 0.64 6.72 -2.05
N GLY A 219 -0.29 6.47 -1.14
CA GLY A 219 -1.53 7.22 -1.02
C GLY A 219 -2.60 6.91 -2.06
N ASP A 220 -2.58 5.71 -2.66
CA ASP A 220 -3.58 5.26 -3.62
C ASP A 220 -4.88 4.77 -2.93
N GLY A 221 -4.87 4.59 -1.59
CA GLY A 221 -5.96 3.99 -0.81
C GLY A 221 -7.33 4.63 -0.99
N ALA A 222 -7.40 5.96 -1.13
CA ALA A 222 -8.67 6.66 -1.39
C ALA A 222 -9.30 6.28 -2.75
N GLY A 223 -8.47 6.04 -3.77
CA GLY A 223 -8.96 5.58 -5.07
C GLY A 223 -9.53 4.16 -5.00
N TRP A 224 -8.83 3.27 -4.29
CA TRP A 224 -9.28 1.89 -4.08
C TRP A 224 -10.56 1.82 -3.23
N ALA A 225 -10.66 2.64 -2.19
CA ALA A 225 -11.83 2.72 -1.34
C ALA A 225 -13.10 3.08 -2.12
N ARG A 226 -13.00 3.99 -3.11
CA ARG A 226 -14.15 4.32 -3.98
C ARG A 226 -14.54 3.17 -4.91
N MET A 227 -13.56 2.43 -5.42
CA MET A 227 -13.83 1.32 -6.34
C MET A 227 -14.33 0.06 -5.62
N PHE A 228 -13.98 -0.12 -4.34
CA PHE A 228 -14.33 -1.29 -3.53
C PHE A 228 -15.01 -0.85 -2.22
N PRO A 229 -16.26 -0.35 -2.28
CA PRO A 229 -16.96 0.20 -1.12
C PRO A 229 -17.21 -0.82 -0.01
N GLY A 230 -17.23 -2.12 -0.31
CA GLY A 230 -17.37 -3.19 0.69
C GLY A 230 -16.08 -3.53 1.43
N ILE A 231 -14.93 -2.94 1.06
CA ILE A 231 -13.64 -3.13 1.73
C ILE A 231 -13.29 -1.87 2.54
N GLN A 232 -12.84 -2.07 3.78
CA GLN A 232 -12.25 -1.00 4.58
C GLN A 232 -10.78 -0.82 4.21
N PHE A 233 -10.37 0.38 3.84
CA PHE A 233 -8.98 0.71 3.54
C PHE A 233 -8.37 1.57 4.65
N TYR A 234 -7.08 1.41 4.91
CA TYR A 234 -6.35 2.36 5.75
C TYR A 234 -4.89 2.53 5.36
N ASP A 235 -4.33 3.70 5.69
CA ASP A 235 -2.93 4.03 5.45
C ASP A 235 -2.32 4.84 6.60
N TYR A 236 -0.99 4.73 6.75
CA TYR A 236 -0.21 5.66 7.55
C TYR A 236 0.38 6.74 6.64
N ARG A 237 0.18 8.01 6.99
CA ARG A 237 0.61 9.16 6.18
C ARG A 237 1.44 10.16 6.97
N LYS A 238 2.33 10.93 6.33
CA LYS A 238 3.01 12.10 6.92
C LYS A 238 2.78 13.38 6.10
N ASP A 239 2.01 13.28 5.04
CA ASP A 239 1.43 14.41 4.31
C ASP A 239 0.50 15.22 5.25
N ARG A 240 0.24 16.48 4.91
CA ARG A 240 -0.78 17.28 5.62
C ARG A 240 -2.17 16.80 5.25
N LEU A 241 -3.14 16.95 6.16
CA LEU A 241 -4.52 16.51 5.93
C LEU A 241 -5.10 17.15 4.66
N VAL A 242 -4.83 18.46 4.47
CA VAL A 242 -5.24 19.22 3.28
C VAL A 242 -4.66 18.67 1.97
N GLU A 243 -3.45 18.10 2.00
CA GLU A 243 -2.83 17.48 0.83
C GLU A 243 -3.45 16.11 0.56
N VAL A 244 -3.76 15.36 1.62
CA VAL A 244 -4.42 14.04 1.52
C VAL A 244 -5.83 14.18 0.97
N THR A 245 -6.62 15.14 1.45
CA THR A 245 -7.98 15.41 0.93
C THR A 245 -7.94 15.98 -0.49
N ALA A 246 -7.03 16.91 -0.79
CA ALA A 246 -6.87 17.44 -2.15
C ALA A 246 -6.53 16.34 -3.17
N LYS A 247 -5.57 15.45 -2.85
CA LYS A 247 -5.23 14.28 -3.69
C LYS A 247 -6.41 13.34 -3.87
N ALA A 248 -7.28 13.23 -2.87
CA ALA A 248 -8.48 12.43 -2.95
C ALA A 248 -9.60 13.10 -3.76
N GLY A 249 -9.48 14.36 -4.17
CA GLY A 249 -10.55 15.09 -4.86
C GLY A 249 -11.60 15.69 -3.94
N GLY A 250 -11.23 16.00 -2.69
CA GLY A 250 -12.13 16.54 -1.67
C GLY A 250 -12.21 15.62 -0.46
N GLU A 251 -13.41 15.24 -0.06
CA GLU A 251 -13.64 14.37 1.10
C GLU A 251 -13.08 12.96 0.88
N LEU A 252 -12.54 12.38 1.96
CA LEU A 252 -12.09 10.99 1.94
C LEU A 252 -13.30 10.05 1.93
N PRO A 253 -13.24 8.92 1.20
CA PRO A 253 -14.29 7.91 1.24
C PRO A 253 -14.55 7.43 2.67
N SER A 254 -15.80 7.15 3.00
CA SER A 254 -16.21 6.70 4.35
C SER A 254 -15.57 5.36 4.77
N ASN A 255 -15.16 4.55 3.80
CA ASN A 255 -14.42 3.30 4.00
C ASN A 255 -12.89 3.48 3.88
N TYR A 256 -12.36 4.70 4.01
CA TYR A 256 -10.93 4.97 4.02
C TYR A 256 -10.49 5.71 5.28
N HIS A 257 -9.68 5.05 6.12
CA HIS A 257 -9.11 5.63 7.33
C HIS A 257 -7.64 6.02 7.12
N VAL A 258 -7.27 7.25 7.44
CA VAL A 258 -5.87 7.68 7.42
C VAL A 258 -5.35 7.90 8.84
N THR A 259 -4.14 7.44 9.10
CA THR A 259 -3.45 7.66 10.37
C THR A 259 -2.23 8.54 10.14
N PHE A 260 -2.19 9.73 10.74
CA PHE A 260 -1.04 10.60 10.65
C PHE A 260 0.12 10.08 11.50
N SER A 261 1.22 9.68 10.85
CA SER A 261 2.46 9.24 11.46
C SER A 261 3.31 10.45 11.80
N LEU A 262 3.58 10.66 13.08
CA LEU A 262 4.48 11.71 13.53
C LEU A 262 5.89 11.54 12.92
N SER A 263 6.56 12.68 12.77
CA SER A 263 7.91 12.80 12.24
C SER A 263 8.71 13.87 12.99
N GLU A 264 9.99 14.01 12.66
CA GLU A 264 10.88 15.00 13.26
C GLU A 264 10.61 16.46 12.85
N ARG A 265 9.60 16.70 11.99
CA ARG A 265 9.28 18.04 11.53
C ARG A 265 8.62 18.84 12.66
N SER A 266 9.01 20.10 12.85
CA SER A 266 8.49 20.96 13.91
C SER A 266 6.96 21.13 13.89
N TRP A 267 6.34 21.07 12.72
CA TRP A 267 4.89 21.17 12.56
C TRP A 267 4.14 19.85 12.78
N SER A 268 4.85 18.72 12.96
CA SER A 268 4.25 17.38 12.96
C SER A 268 3.21 17.18 14.07
N TRP A 269 3.44 17.71 15.27
CA TRP A 269 2.48 17.61 16.38
C TRP A 269 1.18 18.38 16.09
N ARG A 270 1.31 19.59 15.54
CA ARG A 270 0.14 20.40 15.15
C ARG A 270 -0.67 19.72 14.05
N GLU A 271 0.00 19.04 13.12
CA GLU A 271 -0.69 18.29 12.07
C GLU A 271 -1.36 17.02 12.62
N ALA A 272 -0.74 16.33 13.59
CA ALA A 272 -1.39 15.23 14.29
C ALA A 272 -2.70 15.68 14.96
N GLN A 273 -2.69 16.85 15.62
CA GLN A 273 -3.91 17.43 16.20
C GLN A 273 -5.00 17.65 15.14
N ARG A 274 -4.64 18.19 13.96
CA ARG A 274 -5.61 18.39 12.87
C ARG A 274 -6.26 17.09 12.39
N TYR A 275 -5.49 16.00 12.31
CA TYR A 275 -6.05 14.68 11.99
C TYR A 275 -7.01 14.21 13.08
N LEU A 276 -6.63 14.34 14.34
CA LEU A 276 -7.47 13.95 15.49
C LEU A 276 -8.78 14.75 15.54
N ASP A 277 -8.70 16.08 15.37
CA ASP A 277 -9.86 16.99 15.34
C ASP A 277 -10.82 16.65 14.19
N ALA A 278 -10.30 16.14 13.07
CA ALA A 278 -11.07 15.70 11.91
C ALA A 278 -11.60 14.26 12.03
N GLY A 279 -11.44 13.60 13.19
CA GLY A 279 -11.93 12.24 13.43
C GLY A 279 -11.04 11.14 12.85
N TYR A 280 -9.80 11.45 12.46
CA TYR A 280 -8.80 10.48 12.05
C TYR A 280 -7.88 10.08 13.21
N GLY A 281 -6.93 9.18 12.94
CA GLY A 281 -5.94 8.75 13.92
C GLY A 281 -4.60 9.46 13.76
N ALA A 282 -3.80 9.40 14.83
CA ALA A 282 -2.37 9.73 14.78
C ALA A 282 -1.52 8.54 15.27
N ALA A 283 -0.22 8.54 15.00
CA ALA A 283 0.69 7.52 15.47
C ALA A 283 2.08 8.08 15.78
N VAL A 284 2.66 7.64 16.89
CA VAL A 284 3.97 8.08 17.39
C VAL A 284 4.85 6.89 17.70
N VAL A 285 6.14 7.00 17.39
CA VAL A 285 7.14 6.01 17.80
C VAL A 285 7.86 6.53 19.04
N VAL A 286 7.86 5.76 20.12
CA VAL A 286 8.44 6.14 21.42
C VAL A 286 9.62 5.26 21.82
N ALA A 287 10.53 5.82 22.61
CA ALA A 287 11.58 5.09 23.29
C ALA A 287 11.96 5.79 24.59
N ALA A 288 12.57 5.05 25.53
CA ALA A 288 13.10 5.68 26.73
C ALA A 288 14.21 6.69 26.39
N GLU A 289 14.23 7.79 27.14
CA GLU A 289 15.30 8.79 27.09
C GLU A 289 16.68 8.15 27.35
N GLY A 290 17.70 8.57 26.59
CA GLY A 290 19.08 8.07 26.73
C GLY A 290 19.31 6.58 26.41
N SER A 291 18.29 5.79 26.04
CA SER A 291 18.44 4.35 25.82
C SER A 291 18.30 3.92 24.36
N THR A 292 19.08 2.92 23.96
CA THR A 292 18.93 2.22 22.67
C THR A 292 18.49 0.77 22.83
N ARG A 293 18.06 0.37 24.04
CA ARG A 293 17.62 -1.01 24.31
C ARG A 293 16.14 -1.16 23.95
N LYS A 294 15.81 -2.27 23.29
CA LYS A 294 14.44 -2.60 22.91
C LYS A 294 13.51 -2.80 24.12
N ALA A 295 14.03 -3.36 25.22
CA ALA A 295 13.28 -3.53 26.47
C ALA A 295 12.81 -2.17 27.00
N ASP A 296 13.73 -1.22 27.15
CA ASP A 296 13.42 0.13 27.62
C ASP A 296 12.43 0.88 26.71
N ALA A 297 12.48 0.64 25.40
CA ALA A 297 11.49 1.20 24.47
C ALA A 297 10.08 0.60 24.67
N LYS A 298 10.00 -0.70 24.99
CA LYS A 298 8.72 -1.33 25.37
C LYS A 298 8.22 -0.81 26.71
N ASP A 299 9.10 -0.64 27.68
CA ASP A 299 8.74 -0.13 29.00
C ASP A 299 8.23 1.32 28.90
N ALA A 300 8.89 2.14 28.09
CA ALA A 300 8.42 3.49 27.77
C ALA A 300 7.01 3.50 27.16
N GLN A 301 6.75 2.65 26.17
CA GLN A 301 5.40 2.48 25.60
C GLN A 301 4.40 2.01 26.67
N ALA A 302 4.75 1.01 27.48
CA ALA A 302 3.87 0.45 28.50
C ALA A 302 3.47 1.49 29.55
N ARG A 303 4.40 2.38 29.96
CA ARG A 303 4.11 3.50 30.87
C ARG A 303 3.10 4.47 30.27
N ILE A 304 3.25 4.85 29.00
CA ILE A 304 2.29 5.72 28.30
C ILE A 304 0.91 5.04 28.19
N LEU A 305 0.88 3.75 27.84
CA LEU A 305 -0.37 3.00 27.76
C LEU A 305 -1.08 2.91 29.13
N ALA A 306 -0.33 2.73 30.21
CA ALA A 306 -0.86 2.73 31.58
C ALA A 306 -1.40 4.12 32.02
N GLN A 307 -0.79 5.21 31.53
CA GLN A 307 -1.30 6.57 31.73
C GLN A 307 -2.58 6.84 30.92
N GLY A 308 -2.79 6.13 29.82
CA GLY A 308 -3.97 6.26 28.96
C GLY A 308 -3.95 7.47 28.03
N HIS A 309 -2.92 8.33 28.11
CA HIS A 309 -2.75 9.46 27.21
C HIS A 309 -1.27 9.83 26.96
N LEU A 310 -1.00 10.57 25.88
CA LEU A 310 0.27 11.25 25.60
C LEU A 310 -0.01 12.69 25.19
N HIS A 311 0.54 13.67 25.90
CA HIS A 311 0.23 15.10 25.71
C HIS A 311 -1.29 15.41 25.73
N GLY A 312 -2.03 14.75 26.63
CA GLY A 312 -3.48 14.88 26.75
C GLY A 312 -4.30 14.15 25.67
N ILE A 313 -3.65 13.50 24.69
CA ILE A 313 -4.32 12.76 23.62
C ILE A 313 -4.50 11.30 24.08
N PRO A 314 -5.72 10.73 24.03
CA PRO A 314 -5.95 9.33 24.35
C PRO A 314 -5.11 8.40 23.47
N VAL A 315 -4.52 7.36 24.07
CA VAL A 315 -3.62 6.44 23.35
C VAL A 315 -4.15 5.02 23.25
N VAL A 316 -3.68 4.29 22.24
CA VAL A 316 -3.85 2.83 22.11
C VAL A 316 -2.52 2.17 21.79
N ASN A 317 -2.46 0.85 22.00
CA ASN A 317 -1.29 0.07 21.66
C ASN A 317 -1.17 -0.12 20.14
N GLY A 318 -0.31 0.67 19.50
CA GLY A 318 -0.03 0.55 18.07
C GLY A 318 0.63 -0.77 17.67
N ASP A 319 1.11 -1.56 18.64
CA ASP A 319 1.82 -2.80 18.41
C ASP A 319 1.00 -4.08 18.58
N GLU A 320 -0.23 -3.99 19.07
CA GLU A 320 -1.08 -5.13 19.39
C GLU A 320 -1.62 -5.83 18.14
N HIS A 321 -2.24 -5.08 17.22
CA HIS A 321 -2.78 -5.57 15.94
C HIS A 321 -2.53 -4.57 14.81
N ASP A 322 -2.89 -4.91 13.56
CA ASP A 322 -2.72 -3.99 12.42
C ASP A 322 -4.00 -3.20 12.04
N TYR A 323 -5.18 -3.57 12.55
CA TYR A 323 -6.45 -2.85 12.26
C TYR A 323 -6.41 -1.40 12.75
N ARG A 324 -6.92 -0.47 11.92
CA ARG A 324 -6.95 0.98 12.18
C ARG A 324 -8.31 1.66 12.03
N PRO A 325 -9.19 1.25 11.07
CA PRO A 325 -10.44 1.97 10.83
C PRO A 325 -11.36 2.19 12.04
N GLY A 326 -11.28 1.35 13.08
CA GLY A 326 -12.17 1.44 14.25
C GLY A 326 -11.49 1.58 15.62
N ASP A 327 -10.15 1.50 15.73
CA ASP A 327 -9.46 1.64 17.02
C ASP A 327 -8.77 3.01 17.21
N LEU A 328 -8.60 3.79 16.13
CA LEU A 328 -7.81 5.02 16.12
C LEU A 328 -8.58 6.34 15.91
N THR A 329 -9.88 6.31 15.73
CA THR A 329 -10.69 7.55 15.62
C THR A 329 -10.50 8.42 16.87
N GLY A 330 -9.87 9.59 16.70
CA GLY A 330 -9.59 10.53 17.80
C GLY A 330 -8.53 10.03 18.81
N ARG A 331 -7.73 9.02 18.46
CA ARG A 331 -6.71 8.44 19.34
C ARG A 331 -5.33 8.38 18.68
N MET A 332 -4.30 8.28 19.51
CA MET A 332 -2.92 8.13 19.08
C MET A 332 -2.41 6.70 19.28
N ALA A 333 -1.99 6.05 18.20
CA ALA A 333 -1.28 4.78 18.25
C ALA A 333 0.15 5.01 18.76
N VAL A 334 0.48 4.46 19.93
CA VAL A 334 1.83 4.51 20.46
C VAL A 334 2.55 3.24 20.07
N LEU A 335 3.66 3.37 19.35
CA LEU A 335 4.51 2.29 18.84
C LEU A 335 5.86 2.34 19.56
N TYR A 336 6.44 1.21 19.96
CA TYR A 336 7.81 1.23 20.51
C TYR A 336 8.85 1.23 19.39
N ALA A 337 9.96 1.93 19.59
CA ALA A 337 11.07 1.97 18.65
C ALA A 337 11.71 0.60 18.44
N LYS A 338 12.07 0.29 17.19
CA LYS A 338 12.68 -0.98 16.77
C LYS A 338 13.81 -0.77 15.80
N GLY A 339 14.79 -1.67 15.83
CA GLY A 339 15.90 -1.68 14.88
C GLY A 339 16.60 -0.32 14.80
N PRO A 340 16.78 0.26 13.60
CA PRO A 340 17.44 1.56 13.44
C PRO A 340 16.80 2.70 14.25
N ALA A 341 15.48 2.66 14.47
CA ALA A 341 14.77 3.69 15.23
C ALA A 341 15.24 3.82 16.69
N LEU A 342 15.75 2.73 17.30
CA LEU A 342 16.28 2.78 18.67
C LEU A 342 17.48 3.73 18.80
N LYS A 343 18.22 3.93 17.71
CA LYS A 343 19.38 4.81 17.63
C LYS A 343 19.05 6.18 17.01
N ASP A 344 17.76 6.50 16.88
CA ASP A 344 17.36 7.77 16.29
C ASP A 344 17.89 8.94 17.12
N LYS A 345 18.49 9.90 16.40
CA LYS A 345 18.97 11.20 16.89
C LYS A 345 18.36 12.37 16.09
N THR A 346 17.43 12.06 15.18
CA THR A 346 16.87 13.07 14.28
C THR A 346 15.66 13.78 14.88
N GLY A 347 15.03 13.19 15.90
CA GLY A 347 13.77 13.64 16.49
C GLY A 347 12.55 12.90 15.93
N PHE A 348 12.76 11.82 15.17
CA PHE A 348 11.68 10.98 14.63
C PHE A 348 11.08 10.09 15.72
N VAL A 349 11.92 9.56 16.62
CA VAL A 349 11.46 8.85 17.81
C VAL A 349 11.27 9.84 18.94
N HIS A 350 10.06 9.83 19.53
CA HIS A 350 9.74 10.63 20.70
C HIS A 350 10.34 9.97 21.95
N ARG A 351 11.32 10.64 22.55
CA ARG A 351 11.98 10.17 23.77
C ARG A 351 11.17 10.59 24.99
N VAL A 352 10.94 9.64 25.91
CA VAL A 352 10.07 9.78 27.09
C VAL A 352 10.62 9.10 28.34
#